data_AF-A0AAW2VDS9-F1
#
_entry.id   AF-A0AAW2VDS9-F1
#
_cell.length_a   1.000
_cell.length_b   1.000
_cell.length_c   1.000
_cell.angle_alpha   90.00
_cell.angle_beta   90.00
_cell.angle_gamma   90.00
#
_symmetry.space_group_name_H-M   'P 1'
#
loop_
_entity.id
_entity.type
_entity.pdbx_description
1 polymer ?
#
loop_
_entity_poly.entity_id
_entity_poly.type
_entity_poly.pdbx_seq_one_letter_code
_entity_poly.pdbx_strand_id
1 'polypeptide(L)'
;MHNDALVITAMLAKYEVGRIFIDSGSSADILFGEAYNQMQLGDVSLEKVNTSLYGFAGEVVHPLGMVSLPLTMGRGTAHKTCLLKFLVVDVPSAYNVILGRPTLNTFQTVISTYHMKIKFPTPGGMGEVQGDPLQSRRCYVDAVRRGEKRAEMTLKTRPLLIRKGRRLRKKSRKQQKPLLRCNQQKNCLTSRSYQEILTKPCELALT
;
A
#
# COMPACT_ATOMS: atom_id res chain seq x y z
N MET A 1 -18.35 -16.07 7.85
CA MET A 1 -16.90 -16.00 7.57
C MET A 1 -16.62 -14.69 6.85
N HIS A 2 -15.61 -13.93 7.28
CA HIS A 2 -15.27 -12.64 6.70
C HIS A 2 -14.00 -12.78 5.86
N ASN A 3 -14.10 -12.53 4.55
CA ASN A 3 -12.95 -12.37 3.65
C ASN A 3 -12.57 -10.88 3.49
N ASP A 4 -13.10 -10.03 4.37
CA ASP A 4 -12.89 -8.60 4.35
C ASP A 4 -11.43 -8.29 4.77
N ALA A 5 -10.84 -7.26 4.16
CA ALA A 5 -9.53 -6.76 4.57
C ALA A 5 -9.55 -6.31 6.03
N LEU A 6 -8.44 -6.47 6.76
CA LEU A 6 -8.34 -5.98 8.13
C LEU A 6 -8.08 -4.47 8.11
N VAL A 7 -9.14 -3.71 8.39
CA VAL A 7 -9.12 -2.24 8.44
C VAL A 7 -9.50 -1.80 9.84
N ILE A 8 -8.69 -0.94 10.45
CA ILE A 8 -8.88 -0.46 11.83
C ILE A 8 -8.95 1.07 11.89
N THR A 9 -9.31 1.55 13.07
CA THR A 9 -9.16 2.94 13.51
C THR A 9 -8.18 2.97 14.67
N ALA A 10 -7.27 3.95 14.67
CA ALA A 10 -6.30 4.16 15.74
C ALA A 10 -5.94 5.64 15.87
N MET A 11 -5.33 6.02 17.01
CA MET A 11 -4.85 7.38 17.21
C MET A 11 -3.47 7.53 16.60
N LEU A 12 -3.33 8.40 15.59
CA LEU A 12 -2.05 8.76 14.97
C LEU A 12 -1.77 10.24 15.24
N ALA A 13 -0.63 10.51 15.87
CA ALA A 13 -0.37 11.79 16.52
C ALA A 13 -1.48 12.12 17.54
N LYS A 14 -2.29 13.14 17.26
CA LYS A 14 -3.43 13.58 18.07
C LYS A 14 -4.78 13.34 17.38
N TYR A 15 -4.79 12.63 16.26
CA TYR A 15 -5.97 12.45 15.42
C TYR A 15 -6.45 11.01 15.45
N GLU A 16 -7.77 10.82 15.55
CA GLU A 16 -8.38 9.52 15.33
C GLU A 16 -8.42 9.26 13.82
N VAL A 17 -7.60 8.32 13.35
CA VAL A 17 -7.47 7.99 11.93
C VAL A 17 -8.13 6.65 11.68
N GLY A 18 -9.21 6.66 10.89
CA GLY A 18 -9.82 5.44 10.32
C GLY A 18 -9.19 5.04 9.00
N ARG A 19 -9.70 3.98 8.37
CA ARG A 19 -9.20 3.43 7.09
C ARG A 19 -7.71 3.08 7.14
N ILE A 20 -7.26 2.52 8.27
CA ILE A 20 -5.91 2.01 8.46
C ILE A 20 -5.89 0.54 8.04
N PHE A 21 -5.20 0.23 6.94
CA PHE A 21 -5.08 -1.13 6.44
C PHE A 21 -3.91 -1.86 7.10
N ILE A 22 -4.17 -3.06 7.62
CA ILE A 22 -3.14 -3.93 8.20
C ILE A 22 -2.60 -4.87 7.11
N ASP A 23 -1.33 -4.71 6.74
CA ASP A 23 -0.70 -5.47 5.67
C ASP A 23 0.63 -6.11 6.13
N SER A 24 0.59 -7.38 6.51
CA SER A 24 1.80 -8.13 6.89
C SER A 24 2.77 -8.36 5.73
N GLY A 25 2.35 -8.12 4.48
CA GLY A 25 3.22 -8.20 3.31
C GLY A 25 3.97 -6.90 3.02
N SER A 26 3.51 -5.77 3.56
CA SER A 26 4.18 -4.49 3.34
C SER A 26 5.49 -4.40 4.12
N SER A 27 6.56 -3.95 3.46
CA SER A 27 7.86 -3.68 4.09
C SER A 27 7.97 -2.27 4.66
N ALA A 28 6.97 -1.41 4.46
CA ALA A 28 6.97 -0.04 4.93
C ALA A 28 5.60 0.34 5.51
N ASP A 29 5.62 1.32 6.43
CA ASP A 29 4.42 2.00 6.87
C ASP A 29 4.19 3.22 5.97
N ILE A 30 2.98 3.38 5.46
CA ILE A 30 2.64 4.42 4.48
C ILE A 30 1.54 5.31 5.06
N LEU A 31 1.74 6.62 4.97
CA LEU A 31 0.71 7.63 5.23
C LEU A 31 0.37 8.31 3.89
N PHE A 32 -0.88 8.23 3.47
CA PHE A 32 -1.28 8.83 2.19
C PHE A 32 -1.40 10.34 2.31
N GLY A 33 -1.01 11.06 1.24
CA GLY A 33 -0.91 12.52 1.20
C GLY A 33 -2.21 13.22 1.57
N GLU A 34 -3.36 12.69 1.12
CA GLU A 34 -4.67 13.24 1.49
C GLU A 34 -4.88 13.22 3.02
N ALA A 35 -4.54 12.11 3.69
CA ALA A 35 -4.63 11.99 5.13
C ALA A 35 -3.59 12.87 5.85
N TYR A 36 -2.35 12.89 5.36
CA TYR A 36 -1.28 13.76 5.89
C TYR A 36 -1.72 15.24 5.90
N ASN A 37 -2.29 15.72 4.80
CA ASN A 37 -2.77 17.09 4.68
C ASN A 37 -3.96 17.38 5.60
N GLN A 38 -4.90 16.44 5.73
CA GLN A 38 -6.06 16.57 6.64
C GLN A 38 -5.65 16.60 8.11
N MET A 39 -4.57 15.90 8.47
CA MET A 39 -4.04 15.89 9.83
C MET A 39 -3.37 17.20 10.24
N GLN A 40 -3.17 18.17 9.33
CA GLN A 40 -2.67 19.52 9.65
C GLN A 40 -1.57 19.53 10.72
N LEU A 41 -0.51 18.75 10.48
CA LEU A 41 0.52 18.45 11.46
C LEU A 41 1.40 19.66 11.86
N GLY A 42 1.09 20.86 11.37
CA GLY A 42 1.83 22.09 11.65
C GLY A 42 3.22 22.04 11.03
N ASP A 43 4.23 22.45 11.82
CA ASP A 43 5.64 22.55 11.40
C ASP A 43 6.39 21.22 11.36
N VAL A 44 5.68 20.08 11.39
CA VAL A 44 6.32 18.77 11.20
C VAL A 44 6.83 18.69 9.77
N SER A 45 8.14 18.83 9.62
CA SER A 45 8.81 18.74 8.32
C SER A 45 8.97 17.28 7.89
N LEU A 46 8.85 17.06 6.58
CA LEU A 46 9.14 15.78 5.97
C LEU A 46 10.65 15.61 5.82
N GLU A 47 11.19 14.54 6.38
CA GLU A 47 12.57 14.13 6.13
C GLU A 47 12.70 13.66 4.67
N LYS A 48 13.70 14.17 3.96
CA LYS A 48 13.96 13.76 2.58
C LYS A 48 14.37 12.29 2.53
N VAL A 49 13.75 11.53 1.63
CA VAL A 49 14.11 10.14 1.35
C VAL A 49 14.41 9.97 -0.13
N ASN A 50 15.41 9.13 -0.44
CA ASN A 50 15.79 8.80 -1.82
C ASN A 50 15.28 7.41 -2.25
N THR A 51 14.47 6.77 -1.40
CA THR A 51 13.97 5.40 -1.62
C THR A 51 12.63 5.44 -2.35
N SER A 52 12.48 4.57 -3.35
CA SER A 52 11.21 4.38 -4.07
C SER A 52 10.47 3.17 -3.51
N LEU A 53 9.14 3.22 -3.54
CA LEU A 53 8.28 2.09 -3.23
C LEU A 53 7.95 1.32 -4.51
N TYR A 54 8.02 0.00 -4.43
CA TYR A 54 7.73 -0.91 -5.52
C TYR A 54 6.46 -1.69 -5.20
N GLY A 55 5.54 -1.69 -6.15
CA GLY A 55 4.33 -2.48 -6.11
C GLY A 55 4.51 -3.84 -6.77
N PHE A 56 3.65 -4.77 -6.39
CA PHE A 56 3.67 -6.15 -6.91
C PHE A 56 3.52 -6.22 -8.44
N ALA A 57 2.79 -5.29 -9.05
CA ALA A 57 2.63 -5.23 -10.51
C ALA A 57 3.68 -4.34 -11.19
N GLY A 58 4.76 -4.00 -10.49
CA GLY A 58 5.87 -3.21 -10.99
C GLY A 58 5.65 -1.70 -10.94
N GLU A 59 4.64 -1.22 -10.24
CA GLU A 59 4.45 0.20 -10.02
C GLU A 59 5.59 0.76 -9.18
N VAL A 60 6.04 1.96 -9.54
CA VAL A 60 7.03 2.70 -8.78
C VAL A 60 6.38 3.96 -8.25
N VAL A 61 6.52 4.20 -6.95
CA VAL A 61 6.01 5.40 -6.29
C VAL A 61 7.14 6.05 -5.51
N HIS A 62 7.36 7.34 -5.74
CA HIS A 62 8.32 8.14 -5.00
C HIS A 62 7.62 8.83 -3.83
N PRO A 63 7.99 8.54 -2.57
CA PRO A 63 7.45 9.26 -1.42
C PRO A 63 7.82 10.74 -1.47
N LEU A 64 6.95 11.61 -0.94
CA LEU A 64 7.26 13.02 -0.69
C LEU A 64 8.36 13.17 0.37
N GLY A 65 8.41 12.24 1.31
CA GLY A 65 9.33 12.23 2.43
C GLY A 65 8.94 11.21 3.46
N MET A 66 9.56 11.31 4.63
CA MET A 66 9.29 10.46 5.79
C MET A 66 8.93 11.34 6.99
N VAL A 67 8.00 10.85 7.82
CA VAL A 67 7.56 11.54 9.03
C VAL A 67 7.55 10.58 10.21
N SER A 68 7.96 11.06 11.39
CA SER A 68 7.88 10.29 12.63
C SER A 68 6.65 10.71 13.43
N LEU A 69 5.68 9.81 13.62
CA LEU A 69 4.42 10.09 14.32
C LEU A 69 4.15 9.03 15.41
N PRO A 70 3.64 9.43 16.59
CA PRO A 70 3.25 8.46 17.59
C PRO A 70 1.93 7.79 17.19
N LEU A 71 1.93 6.47 17.13
CA LEU A 71 0.73 5.66 16.94
C LEU A 71 0.34 5.04 18.27
N THR A 72 -0.91 5.23 18.69
CA THR A 72 -1.50 4.57 19.86
C THR A 72 -2.54 3.56 19.42
N MET A 73 -2.36 2.31 19.84
CA MET A 73 -3.32 1.22 19.63
C MET A 73 -3.78 0.66 20.97
N GLY A 74 -5.03 0.16 20.99
CA GLY A 74 -5.66 -0.42 22.19
C GLY A 74 -6.52 0.59 22.94
N ARG A 75 -7.07 0.18 24.08
CA ARG A 75 -8.00 0.99 24.89
C ARG A 75 -7.75 0.76 26.38
N GLY A 76 -8.14 1.73 27.20
CA GLY A 76 -8.04 1.64 28.66
C GLY A 76 -6.60 1.40 29.12
N THR A 77 -6.38 0.47 30.03
CA THR A 77 -5.05 0.09 30.52
C THR A 77 -4.25 -0.78 29.54
N ALA A 78 -4.91 -1.37 28.53
CA ALA A 78 -4.31 -2.24 27.52
C ALA A 78 -4.04 -1.48 26.21
N HIS A 79 -3.38 -0.33 26.29
CA HIS A 79 -2.93 0.44 25.13
C HIS A 79 -1.40 0.50 25.06
N LYS A 80 -0.87 0.76 23.87
CA LYS A 80 0.56 0.98 23.64
C LYS A 80 0.72 2.11 22.63
N THR A 81 1.64 3.03 22.93
CA THR A 81 2.04 4.12 22.04
C THR A 81 3.48 3.91 21.59
N CYS A 82 3.75 4.03 20.31
CA CYS A 82 5.11 3.95 19.76
C CYS A 82 5.32 5.08 18.74
N LEU A 83 6.51 5.68 18.75
CA LEU A 83 6.93 6.61 17.70
C LEU A 83 7.37 5.79 16.48
N LEU A 84 6.71 5.99 15.35
CA LEU A 84 6.91 5.20 14.13
C LEU A 84 7.19 6.10 12.95
N LYS A 85 7.93 5.57 11.97
CA LYS A 85 8.28 6.27 10.73
C LYS A 85 7.34 5.86 9.61
N PHE A 86 6.72 6.84 8.98
CA PHE A 86 5.82 6.65 7.85
C PHE A 86 6.40 7.31 6.61
N LEU A 87 6.38 6.59 5.48
CA LEU A 87 6.61 7.21 4.17
C LEU A 87 5.33 7.94 3.75
N VAL A 88 5.45 9.23 3.44
CA VAL A 88 4.32 10.03 2.97
C VAL A 88 4.25 9.95 1.46
N VAL A 89 3.13 9.47 0.94
CA VAL A 89 2.95 9.18 -0.49
C VAL A 89 1.78 9.96 -1.04
N ASP A 90 2.02 10.79 -2.05
CA ASP A 90 0.98 11.59 -2.71
C ASP A 90 0.34 10.83 -3.88
N VAL A 91 -0.41 9.78 -3.54
CA VAL A 91 -1.25 9.05 -4.50
C VAL A 91 -2.66 8.92 -3.95
N PRO A 92 -3.70 9.06 -4.79
CA PRO A 92 -5.06 8.80 -4.36
C PRO A 92 -5.21 7.36 -3.86
N SER A 93 -5.80 7.20 -2.68
CA SER A 93 -5.97 5.90 -2.02
C SER A 93 -7.32 5.81 -1.32
N ALA A 94 -7.83 4.58 -1.20
CA ALA A 94 -9.02 4.28 -0.40
C ALA A 94 -8.69 4.15 1.10
N TYR A 95 -7.41 4.11 1.45
CA TYR A 95 -6.89 4.00 2.80
C TYR A 95 -6.17 5.29 3.18
N ASN A 96 -6.17 5.61 4.47
CA ASN A 96 -5.40 6.73 5.00
C ASN A 96 -3.97 6.30 5.37
N VAL A 97 -3.85 5.07 5.87
CA VAL A 97 -2.58 4.51 6.36
C VAL A 97 -2.48 3.03 5.97
N ILE A 98 -1.28 2.57 5.67
CA ILE A 98 -0.92 1.14 5.65
C ILE A 98 0.05 0.90 6.81
N LEU A 99 -0.30 -0.02 7.70
CA LEU A 99 0.61 -0.55 8.71
C LEU A 99 1.21 -1.85 8.19
N GLY A 100 2.49 -1.76 7.84
CA GLY A 100 3.31 -2.85 7.37
C GLY A 100 4.03 -3.58 8.49
N ARG A 101 4.97 -4.44 8.09
CA ARG A 101 5.84 -5.18 9.01
C ARG A 101 6.59 -4.31 10.03
N PRO A 102 7.09 -3.09 9.72
CA PRO A 102 7.80 -2.28 10.72
C PRO A 102 6.93 -1.96 11.94
N THR A 103 5.70 -1.47 11.74
CA THR A 103 4.75 -1.28 12.84
C THR A 103 4.38 -2.59 13.52
N LEU A 104 4.03 -3.62 12.73
CA LEU A 104 3.58 -4.91 13.28
C LEU A 104 4.64 -5.56 14.17
N ASN A 105 5.92 -5.50 13.78
CA ASN A 105 7.03 -6.02 14.57
C ASN A 105 7.27 -5.17 15.82
N THR A 106 7.19 -3.84 15.72
CA THR A 106 7.34 -2.91 16.86
C THR A 106 6.27 -3.16 17.94
N PHE A 107 5.05 -3.47 17.51
CA PHE A 107 3.96 -3.83 18.42
C PHE A 107 3.98 -5.30 18.83
N GLN A 108 4.80 -6.16 18.22
CA GLN A 108 4.74 -7.62 18.41
C GLN A 108 3.33 -8.17 18.12
N THR A 109 2.77 -7.69 17.01
CA THR A 109 1.37 -7.89 16.66
C THR A 109 1.11 -9.31 16.15
N VAL A 110 0.07 -9.94 16.68
CA VAL A 110 -0.56 -11.14 16.12
C VAL A 110 -1.81 -10.73 15.35
N ILE A 111 -1.85 -11.04 14.06
CA ILE A 111 -3.00 -10.75 13.19
C ILE A 111 -3.87 -12.01 13.10
N SER A 112 -5.15 -11.86 13.42
CA SER A 112 -6.16 -12.87 13.18
C SER A 112 -7.11 -12.38 12.08
N THR A 113 -6.87 -12.82 10.85
CA THR A 113 -7.75 -12.52 9.69
C THR A 113 -9.16 -13.09 9.88
N TYR A 114 -9.27 -14.30 10.42
CA TYR A 114 -10.54 -14.96 10.66
C TYR A 114 -11.49 -14.16 11.58
N HIS A 115 -10.96 -13.63 12.69
CA HIS A 115 -11.71 -12.79 13.63
C HIS A 115 -11.61 -11.28 13.32
N MET A 116 -10.92 -10.90 12.23
CA MET A 116 -10.63 -9.52 11.86
C MET A 116 -10.10 -8.66 13.01
N LYS A 117 -9.04 -9.10 13.67
CA LYS A 117 -8.46 -8.34 14.78
C LYS A 117 -6.96 -8.51 14.89
N ILE A 118 -6.35 -7.55 15.58
CA ILE A 118 -4.95 -7.62 15.99
C ILE A 118 -4.85 -7.69 17.51
N LYS A 119 -3.85 -8.42 18.00
CA LYS A 119 -3.45 -8.44 19.41
C LYS A 119 -1.98 -8.08 19.54
N PHE A 120 -1.63 -7.42 20.63
CA PHE A 120 -0.26 -7.05 20.94
C PHE A 120 -0.06 -6.96 22.46
N PRO A 121 1.13 -7.26 22.97
CA PRO A 121 1.43 -7.09 24.39
C PRO A 121 1.50 -5.61 24.77
N THR A 122 1.01 -5.30 25.97
CA THR A 122 1.09 -4.00 26.63
C THR A 122 1.47 -4.21 28.11
N PRO A 123 1.94 -3.18 28.83
CA PRO A 123 2.18 -3.28 30.26
C PRO A 123 0.93 -3.70 31.06
N GLY A 124 -0.27 -3.32 30.59
CA GLY A 124 -1.55 -3.67 31.20
C GLY A 124 -2.16 -5.00 30.74
N GLY A 125 -1.39 -5.85 30.05
CA GLY A 125 -1.85 -7.14 29.52
C GLY A 125 -1.93 -7.14 27.98
N MET A 126 -2.85 -7.94 27.43
CA MET A 126 -2.99 -8.05 25.97
C MET A 126 -3.91 -6.96 25.42
N GLY A 127 -3.34 -6.05 24.63
CA GLY A 127 -4.11 -5.11 23.82
C GLY A 127 -4.78 -5.83 22.65
N GLU A 128 -5.99 -5.40 22.31
CA GLU A 128 -6.74 -5.87 21.14
C GLU A 128 -7.30 -4.68 20.37
N VAL A 129 -7.26 -4.74 19.05
CA VAL A 129 -7.99 -3.82 18.17
C VAL A 129 -8.82 -4.63 17.19
N GLN A 130 -10.11 -4.38 17.20
CA GLN A 130 -11.09 -5.01 16.31
C GLN A 130 -11.13 -4.24 14.98
N GLY A 131 -11.10 -4.97 13.87
CA GLY A 131 -11.33 -4.42 12.54
C GLY A 131 -12.79 -4.09 12.29
N ASP A 132 -13.02 -3.13 11.40
CA ASP A 132 -14.35 -2.69 10.97
C ASP A 132 -14.69 -3.30 9.58
N PRO A 133 -15.57 -4.32 9.52
CA PRO A 133 -15.96 -4.95 8.27
C PRO A 133 -16.71 -4.02 7.32
N LEU A 134 -17.50 -3.08 7.84
CA LEU A 134 -18.26 -2.15 7.01
C LEU A 134 -17.32 -1.15 6.34
N GLN A 135 -16.38 -0.60 7.11
CA GLN A 135 -15.35 0.29 6.56
C GLN A 135 -14.45 -0.46 5.59
N SER A 136 -14.07 -1.70 5.89
CA SER A 136 -13.27 -2.55 4.99
C SER A 136 -13.92 -2.72 3.61
N ARG A 137 -15.22 -3.05 3.56
CA ARG A 137 -15.97 -3.18 2.31
C ARG A 137 -16.08 -1.86 1.55
N ARG A 138 -16.29 -0.75 2.26
CA ARG A 138 -16.32 0.59 1.65
C ARG A 138 -14.97 0.94 1.02
N CYS A 139 -13.86 0.70 1.73
CA CYS A 139 -12.51 0.89 1.21
C CYS A 139 -12.26 -0.01 -0.02
N TYR A 140 -12.71 -1.26 0.00
CA TYR A 140 -12.57 -2.15 -1.15
C TYR A 140 -13.28 -1.60 -2.40
N VAL A 141 -14.56 -1.19 -2.27
CA VAL A 141 -15.31 -0.61 -3.39
C VAL A 141 -14.67 0.67 -3.91
N ASP A 142 -14.19 1.54 -3.01
CA ASP A 142 -13.50 2.77 -3.40
C ASP A 142 -12.16 2.48 -4.10
N ALA A 143 -11.38 1.51 -3.61
CA ALA A 143 -10.12 1.09 -4.22
C ALA A 143 -10.33 0.57 -5.65
N VAL A 144 -11.34 -0.27 -5.87
CA VAL A 144 -11.69 -0.79 -7.20
C VAL A 144 -12.04 0.35 -8.15
N ARG A 145 -12.96 1.24 -7.73
CA ARG A 145 -13.39 2.39 -8.55
C ARG A 145 -12.23 3.30 -8.93
N ARG A 146 -11.31 3.57 -8.00
CA ARG A 146 -10.11 4.38 -8.26
C ARG A 146 -9.15 3.67 -9.21
N GLY A 147 -8.98 2.36 -9.07
CA GLY A 147 -8.16 1.53 -9.94
C GLY A 147 -8.66 1.56 -11.39
N GLU A 148 -9.97 1.40 -11.60
CA GLU A 148 -10.60 1.47 -12.94
C GLU A 148 -10.39 2.83 -13.61
N LYS A 149 -10.63 3.92 -12.87
CA LYS A 149 -10.39 5.28 -13.37
C LYS A 149 -8.93 5.51 -13.78
N ARG A 150 -7.97 5.00 -12.99
CA ARG A 150 -6.53 5.11 -13.29
C ARG A 150 -6.16 4.32 -14.54
N ALA A 151 -6.69 3.11 -14.70
CA ALA A 151 -6.49 2.29 -15.89
C ALA A 151 -7.03 2.99 -17.15
N GLU A 152 -8.22 3.57 -17.07
CA GLU A 152 -8.85 4.31 -18.16
C GLU A 152 -8.04 5.55 -18.57
N MET A 153 -7.57 6.35 -17.60
CA MET A 153 -6.70 7.50 -17.86
C MET A 153 -5.40 7.09 -18.55
N THR A 154 -4.78 5.98 -18.12
CA THR A 154 -3.53 5.46 -18.68
C THR A 154 -3.71 4.96 -20.13
N LEU A 155 -4.88 4.38 -20.46
CA LEU A 155 -5.23 3.99 -21.83
C LEU A 155 -5.45 5.20 -22.75
N LYS A 156 -6.04 6.28 -22.23
CA LYS A 156 -6.29 7.52 -22.98
C LYS A 156 -5.03 8.35 -23.25
N THR A 157 -4.00 8.26 -22.40
CA THR A 157 -2.73 9.00 -22.55
C THR A 157 -1.71 8.30 -23.46
N ARG A 158 -1.96 7.06 -23.90
CA ARG A 158 -1.13 6.43 -24.92
C ARG A 158 -1.43 7.07 -26.29
N PRO A 159 -0.46 7.68 -26.99
CA PRO A 159 -0.71 8.11 -28.36
C PRO A 159 -1.09 6.89 -29.19
N LEU A 160 -2.28 6.93 -29.79
CA LEU A 160 -2.69 6.00 -30.85
C LEU A 160 -1.71 6.22 -32.01
N LEU A 161 -0.69 5.38 -32.12
CA LEU A 161 0.03 5.20 -33.38
C LEU A 161 -0.95 4.52 -34.36
N ILE A 162 -1.83 5.32 -34.94
CA ILE A 162 -2.62 4.95 -36.10
C ILE A 162 -1.61 4.76 -37.23
N ARG A 163 -1.17 3.53 -37.45
CA ARG A 163 -0.50 3.13 -38.69
C ARG A 163 -1.51 3.33 -39.84
N LYS A 164 -1.53 4.51 -40.45
CA LYS A 164 -2.10 4.70 -41.79
C LYS A 164 -1.33 3.77 -42.73
N GLY A 165 -2.07 2.87 -43.39
CA GLY A 165 -1.50 1.76 -44.13
C GLY A 165 -0.73 2.14 -45.39
N ARG A 166 0.16 1.24 -45.81
CA ARG A 166 0.50 1.03 -47.22
C ARG A 166 0.36 -0.47 -47.51
N ARG A 167 -0.60 -0.82 -48.37
CA ARG A 167 -0.65 -2.11 -49.06
C ARG A 167 0.57 -2.18 -49.98
N LEU A 168 1.34 -3.26 -49.94
CA LEU A 168 1.80 -3.99 -51.14
C LEU A 168 2.52 -5.30 -50.79
N ARG A 169 2.04 -6.34 -51.48
CA ARG A 169 2.64 -7.64 -51.86
C ARG A 169 2.94 -8.73 -50.80
N LYS A 170 2.17 -9.81 -50.96
CA LYS A 170 2.42 -11.18 -50.48
C LYS A 170 3.77 -11.72 -50.98
N LYS A 171 4.51 -12.43 -50.12
CA LYS A 171 5.14 -13.72 -50.45
C LYS A 171 5.37 -14.54 -49.17
N SER A 172 5.06 -15.82 -49.30
CA SER A 172 5.00 -16.89 -48.31
C SER A 172 6.36 -17.46 -47.90
N ARG A 173 6.50 -17.90 -46.64
CA ARG A 173 6.80 -19.31 -46.27
C ARG A 173 6.68 -19.50 -44.75
N LYS A 174 5.99 -20.57 -44.36
CA LYS A 174 5.74 -21.02 -42.99
C LYS A 174 6.92 -21.87 -42.51
N GLN A 175 7.34 -21.70 -41.26
CA GLN A 175 7.41 -22.80 -40.29
C GLN A 175 7.38 -22.24 -38.86
N GLN A 176 6.71 -22.97 -37.97
CA GLN A 176 6.10 -22.55 -36.71
C GLN A 176 6.53 -23.59 -35.68
N LYS A 177 7.04 -23.23 -34.49
CA LYS A 177 6.33 -23.23 -33.17
C LYS A 177 7.40 -23.33 -32.06
N PRO A 178 7.09 -23.10 -30.77
CA PRO A 178 6.07 -22.22 -30.21
C PRO A 178 6.66 -21.19 -29.20
N LEU A 179 6.19 -19.94 -29.25
CA LEU A 179 6.31 -19.03 -28.12
C LEU A 179 5.38 -19.51 -27.00
N LEU A 180 5.93 -19.71 -25.80
CA LEU A 180 5.14 -19.94 -24.61
C LEU A 180 4.14 -18.79 -24.41
N ARG A 181 2.88 -19.19 -24.34
CA ARG A 181 1.72 -18.35 -24.10
C ARG A 181 1.75 -17.92 -22.63
N CYS A 182 2.23 -16.70 -22.35
CA CYS A 182 1.89 -16.08 -21.07
C CYS A 182 0.45 -15.56 -21.20
N ASN A 183 -0.49 -16.30 -20.64
CA ASN A 183 -1.87 -15.85 -20.52
C ASN A 183 -1.89 -14.59 -19.64
N GLN A 184 -2.07 -13.43 -20.26
CA GLN A 184 -2.40 -12.19 -19.57
C GLN A 184 -3.76 -12.37 -18.89
N GLN A 185 -3.75 -12.75 -17.61
CA GLN A 185 -4.84 -12.41 -16.72
C GLN A 185 -4.65 -10.96 -16.31
N LYS A 186 -5.47 -10.11 -16.92
CA LYS A 186 -5.73 -8.74 -16.49
C LYS A 186 -6.37 -8.79 -15.12
N ASN A 187 -5.58 -8.71 -14.05
CA ASN A 187 -6.11 -8.52 -12.71
C ASN A 187 -5.84 -7.08 -12.28
N CYS A 188 -6.92 -6.30 -12.31
CA CYS A 188 -7.03 -4.98 -11.72
C CYS A 188 -6.64 -5.00 -10.25
N LEU A 189 -5.86 -3.98 -9.89
CA LEU A 189 -5.15 -3.76 -8.64
C LEU A 189 -6.11 -3.59 -7.45
N THR A 190 -5.99 -4.47 -6.46
CA THR A 190 -6.57 -4.30 -5.12
C THR A 190 -5.58 -4.79 -4.06
N SER A 191 -5.35 -3.93 -3.05
CA SER A 191 -4.75 -4.16 -1.72
C SER A 191 -3.43 -4.94 -1.55
N ARG A 192 -2.81 -5.50 -2.58
CA ARG A 192 -1.49 -6.19 -2.51
C ARG A 192 -0.33 -5.37 -3.11
N SER A 193 -0.54 -4.09 -3.34
CA SER A 193 0.31 -3.28 -4.22
C SER A 193 1.55 -2.64 -3.57
N TYR A 194 1.97 -3.07 -2.39
CA TYR A 194 3.23 -2.61 -1.79
C TYR A 194 3.95 -3.79 -1.13
N GLN A 195 4.54 -4.67 -1.94
CA GLN A 195 5.32 -5.80 -1.43
C GLN A 195 6.71 -5.75 -2.05
N GLU A 196 7.70 -5.79 -1.16
CA GLU A 196 9.15 -5.86 -1.37
C GLU A 196 9.87 -4.55 -1.76
N ILE A 197 10.40 -3.87 -0.73
CA ILE A 197 11.62 -3.08 -0.88
C ILE A 197 12.80 -4.06 -0.89
N LEU A 198 13.34 -4.34 -2.08
CA LEU A 198 14.74 -4.73 -2.20
C LEU A 198 15.59 -3.47 -1.97
N THR A 199 16.07 -3.26 -0.75
CA THR A 199 17.29 -2.47 -0.59
C THR A 199 18.37 -3.25 -1.32
N LYS A 200 18.77 -2.81 -2.53
CA LYS A 200 20.00 -3.33 -3.12
C LYS A 200 21.10 -3.11 -2.08
N PRO A 201 21.89 -4.12 -1.70
CA PRO A 201 23.13 -3.85 -1.00
C PRO A 201 23.92 -2.89 -1.89
N CYS A 202 24.36 -1.78 -1.31
CA CYS A 202 25.41 -0.99 -1.91
C CYS A 202 26.63 -1.91 -1.90
N GLU A 203 26.87 -2.62 -3.01
CA GLU A 203 28.20 -3.16 -3.31
C GLU A 203 29.12 -1.96 -3.45
N LEU A 204 29.68 -1.52 -2.32
CA LEU A 204 31.02 -0.96 -2.34
C LEU A 204 31.96 -2.14 -2.56
N ALA A 205 32.14 -2.47 -3.83
CA ALA A 205 33.26 -3.27 -4.27
C ALA A 205 34.52 -2.41 -4.17
N LEU A 206 35.40 -2.86 -3.26
CA LEU A 206 36.86 -2.93 -3.40
C LEU A 206 37.64 -1.60 -3.40
N THR A 207 38.38 -1.33 -2.32
CA THR A 207 39.80 -1.70 -2.17
C THR A 207 40.30 -1.40 -0.76
#